data_AF-A0A8J3DVJ3-F1
#
_entry.id   AF-A0A8J3DVJ3-F1
#
_cell.length_a   1.000
_cell.length_b   1.000
_cell.length_c   1.000
_cell.angle_alpha   90.00
_cell.angle_beta   90.00
_cell.angle_gamma   90.00
#
_symmetry.space_group_name_H-M   'P 1'
#
loop_
_entity.id
_entity.type
_entity.pdbx_description
1 polymer ?
#
loop_
_entity_poly.entity_id
_entity_poly.type
_entity_poly.pdbx_seq_one_letter_code
_entity_poly.pdbx_strand_id
1 'polypeptide(L)'
;MIRLESIGKQNGKQIVFIEASAALQRGEKIGLVGPNGAGKTTLFRMITGEELPDEGQVSIDRGVTIGYFSQDVGDMAGRSAVVEVIDGVGPVSALAAEMAELEAAMADPDRADEMDEIITRYGEVQGRYDELDGYALDGRAREVLDGLGFSQSMMDGDVGKLSGGWKMRVALAKILLMRPDIMLLDEPSNHLDIESLIWLETFLKGFDGAVLMTSHDREFMNRIVNKIIEIDGGALTSYSGDYEFYRQQRAIAEVQQQAQFERQQAMLAKEVAFIERFKARASHAAQVQSRVKKLDKIERVEPPKRQQTVRFEFQPAPR
;
A
#
# COMPACT_ATOMS: atom_id res chain seq x y z
N MET A 1 0.71 -15.22 1.76
CA MET A 1 -0.39 -14.43 2.35
C MET A 1 0.20 -13.45 3.36
N ILE A 2 -0.41 -12.28 3.52
CA ILE A 2 -0.17 -11.39 4.67
C ILE A 2 -1.44 -11.34 5.51
N ARG A 3 -1.31 -11.39 6.82
CA ARG A 3 -2.42 -11.26 7.75
C ARG A 3 -2.06 -10.32 8.90
N LEU A 4 -2.93 -9.34 9.10
CA LEU A 4 -2.93 -8.44 10.24
C LEU A 4 -4.01 -8.91 11.21
N GLU A 5 -3.62 -9.29 12.43
CA GLU A 5 -4.51 -9.85 13.45
C GLU A 5 -4.56 -8.90 14.65
N SER A 6 -5.73 -8.29 14.85
CA SER A 6 -6.04 -7.41 15.99
C SER A 6 -4.97 -6.35 16.27
N ILE A 7 -4.45 -5.72 15.22
CA ILE A 7 -3.34 -4.77 15.36
C ILE A 7 -3.80 -3.49 16.07
N GLY A 8 -3.04 -3.11 17.10
CA GLY A 8 -3.13 -1.82 17.77
C GLY A 8 -1.89 -0.98 17.46
N LYS A 9 -2.08 0.31 17.16
CA LYS A 9 -0.94 1.23 16.94
C LYS A 9 -1.25 2.64 17.40
N GLN A 10 -0.31 3.24 18.11
CA GLN A 10 -0.36 4.62 18.57
C GLN A 10 0.93 5.37 18.24
N ASN A 11 0.81 6.49 17.53
CA ASN A 11 1.92 7.40 17.23
C ASN A 11 1.83 8.63 18.13
N GLY A 12 2.62 8.65 19.20
CA GLY A 12 2.59 9.72 20.20
C GLY A 12 1.24 9.79 20.90
N LYS A 13 0.43 10.81 20.59
CA LYS A 13 -0.94 10.97 21.13
C LYS A 13 -2.04 10.51 20.19
N GLN A 14 -1.70 10.16 18.95
CA GLN A 14 -2.67 9.78 17.93
C GLN A 14 -2.79 8.26 17.88
N ILE A 15 -3.99 7.75 18.15
CA ILE A 15 -4.32 6.35 17.93
C ILE A 15 -4.54 6.16 16.43
N VAL A 16 -3.77 5.24 15.83
CA VAL A 16 -3.78 4.95 14.40
C VAL A 16 -4.63 3.71 14.11
N PHE A 17 -4.48 2.64 14.91
CA PHE A 17 -5.24 1.39 14.77
C PHE A 17 -5.75 0.89 16.13
N ILE A 18 -6.97 0.34 16.15
CA ILE A 18 -7.64 -0.22 17.33
C ILE A 18 -8.19 -1.59 16.95
N GLU A 19 -7.57 -2.66 17.45
CA GLU A 19 -7.93 -4.07 17.19
C GLU A 19 -8.18 -4.38 15.69
N ALA A 20 -7.46 -3.71 14.80
CA ALA A 20 -7.77 -3.75 13.38
C ALA A 20 -7.27 -5.07 12.76
N SER A 21 -8.08 -5.68 11.91
CA SER A 21 -7.73 -6.96 11.27
C SER A 21 -7.97 -6.90 9.77
N ALA A 22 -7.03 -7.43 8.99
CA ALA A 22 -7.16 -7.52 7.55
C ALA A 22 -6.27 -8.65 7.00
N ALA A 23 -6.55 -9.07 5.78
CA ALA A 23 -5.79 -10.12 5.11
C ALA A 23 -5.60 -9.77 3.63
N LEU A 24 -4.41 -10.04 3.13
CA LEU A 24 -4.04 -9.90 1.73
C LEU A 24 -3.71 -11.28 1.17
N GLN A 25 -4.44 -11.68 0.15
CA GLN A 25 -4.27 -12.95 -0.55
C GLN A 25 -3.59 -12.75 -1.91
N ARG A 26 -2.91 -13.78 -2.39
CA ARG A 26 -2.31 -13.79 -3.73
C ARG A 26 -3.39 -13.55 -4.79
N GLY A 27 -3.08 -12.74 -5.81
CA GLY A 27 -4.00 -12.37 -6.89
C GLY A 27 -5.00 -11.26 -6.53
N GLU A 28 -5.11 -10.85 -5.26
CA GLU A 28 -5.94 -9.71 -4.89
C GLU A 28 -5.30 -8.40 -5.35
N LYS A 29 -6.12 -7.49 -5.89
CA LYS A 29 -5.76 -6.12 -6.23
C LYS A 29 -6.53 -5.20 -5.29
N ILE A 30 -5.82 -4.68 -4.31
CA ILE A 30 -6.40 -4.08 -3.12
C ILE A 30 -6.13 -2.57 -3.15
N GLY A 31 -7.20 -1.78 -3.12
CA GLY A 31 -7.11 -0.35 -2.87
C GLY A 31 -7.18 -0.05 -1.38
N LEU A 32 -6.19 0.65 -0.85
CA LEU A 32 -6.16 1.13 0.52
C LEU A 32 -6.69 2.57 0.56
N VAL A 33 -7.87 2.75 1.17
CA VAL A 33 -8.56 4.05 1.22
C VAL A 33 -8.70 4.51 2.66
N GLY A 34 -8.71 5.83 2.85
CA GLY A 34 -8.86 6.42 4.18
C GLY A 34 -8.45 7.90 4.17
N PRO A 35 -8.88 8.69 5.17
CA PRO A 35 -8.54 10.11 5.23
C PRO A 35 -7.01 10.35 5.34
N ASN A 36 -6.60 11.59 5.11
CA ASN A 36 -5.21 11.98 5.32
C ASN A 36 -4.86 11.83 6.81
N GLY A 37 -3.71 11.21 7.10
CA GLY A 37 -3.31 10.86 8.46
C GLY A 37 -4.03 9.66 9.06
N ALA A 38 -4.81 8.88 8.29
CA ALA A 38 -5.46 7.66 8.78
C ALA A 38 -4.49 6.53 9.13
N GLY A 39 -3.23 6.58 8.69
CA GLY A 39 -2.25 5.51 8.93
C GLY A 39 -1.94 4.63 7.72
N LYS A 40 -2.24 5.06 6.49
CA LYS A 40 -1.93 4.31 5.24
C LYS A 40 -0.45 3.93 5.15
N THR A 41 0.44 4.93 5.26
CA THR A 41 1.89 4.70 5.25
C THR A 41 2.36 3.89 6.47
N THR A 42 1.75 4.09 7.65
CA THR A 42 2.02 3.26 8.84
C THR A 42 1.66 1.80 8.60
N LEU A 43 0.56 1.51 7.90
CA LEU A 43 0.19 0.16 7.52
C LEU A 43 1.24 -0.48 6.59
N PHE A 44 1.72 0.26 5.59
CA PHE A 44 2.81 -0.22 4.72
C PHE A 44 4.07 -0.55 5.53
N ARG A 45 4.50 0.35 6.42
CA ARG A 45 5.68 0.12 7.28
C ARG A 45 5.54 -1.08 8.21
N MET A 46 4.33 -1.32 8.72
CA MET A 46 4.05 -2.53 9.51
C MET A 46 4.10 -3.81 8.68
N ILE A 47 3.70 -3.75 7.41
CA ILE A 47 3.80 -4.89 6.49
C ILE A 47 5.26 -5.13 6.08
N THR A 48 6.05 -4.08 5.85
CA THR A 48 7.48 -4.21 5.50
C THR A 48 8.37 -4.53 6.70
N GLY A 49 7.84 -4.44 7.92
CA GLY A 49 8.57 -4.72 9.17
C GLY A 49 9.43 -3.53 9.66
N GLU A 50 9.32 -2.36 9.02
CA GLU A 50 9.96 -1.12 9.46
C GLU A 50 9.39 -0.59 10.78
N GLU A 51 8.11 -0.83 11.02
CA GLU A 51 7.42 -0.51 12.28
C GLU A 51 6.70 -1.75 12.82
N LEU A 52 6.74 -1.98 14.14
CA LEU A 52 5.97 -3.06 14.76
C LEU A 52 4.63 -2.52 15.28
N PRO A 53 3.55 -3.33 15.26
CA PRO A 53 2.34 -2.99 15.97
C PRO A 53 2.60 -2.99 17.49
N ASP A 54 1.85 -2.16 18.22
CA ASP A 54 1.97 -2.10 19.69
C ASP A 54 1.19 -3.25 20.35
N GLU A 55 0.10 -3.68 19.70
CA GLU A 55 -0.73 -4.84 20.07
C GLU A 55 -1.06 -5.67 18.82
N GLY A 56 -1.37 -6.96 19.01
CA GLY A 56 -1.64 -7.87 17.90
C GLY A 56 -0.37 -8.25 17.13
N GLN A 57 -0.54 -8.70 15.88
CA GLN A 57 0.60 -9.12 15.06
C GLN A 57 0.36 -8.96 13.56
N VAL A 58 1.45 -8.76 12.83
CA VAL A 58 1.51 -8.88 11.37
C VAL A 58 2.27 -10.16 11.03
N SER A 59 1.63 -11.05 10.27
CA SER A 59 2.20 -12.33 9.86
C SER A 59 2.28 -12.41 8.34
N ILE A 60 3.40 -12.92 7.85
CA ILE A 60 3.70 -13.08 6.43
C ILE A 60 4.13 -14.52 6.22
N ASP A 61 3.55 -15.21 5.24
CA ASP A 61 3.92 -16.59 4.96
C ASP A 61 5.41 -16.71 4.59
N ARG A 62 6.03 -17.81 5.00
CA ARG A 62 7.46 -18.06 4.71
C ARG A 62 7.72 -18.08 3.20
N GLY A 63 8.77 -17.39 2.79
CA GLY A 63 9.20 -17.34 1.39
C GLY A 63 8.46 -16.32 0.53
N VAL A 64 7.46 -15.61 1.07
CA VAL A 64 6.79 -14.52 0.36
C VAL A 64 7.74 -13.33 0.23
N THR A 65 7.92 -12.86 -1.00
CA THR A 65 8.68 -11.65 -1.33
C THR A 65 7.77 -10.44 -1.40
N ILE A 66 8.24 -9.29 -0.88
CA ILE A 66 7.49 -8.03 -0.85
C ILE A 66 8.32 -6.96 -1.55
N GLY A 67 7.73 -6.27 -2.52
CA GLY A 67 8.29 -5.06 -3.11
C GLY A 67 7.50 -3.84 -2.64
N TYR A 68 8.18 -2.87 -2.05
CA TYR A 68 7.57 -1.63 -1.57
C TYR A 68 8.04 -0.44 -2.38
N PHE A 69 7.08 0.27 -2.98
CA PHE A 69 7.28 1.55 -3.64
C PHE A 69 6.85 2.68 -2.69
N SER A 70 7.83 3.44 -2.20
CA SER A 70 7.64 4.67 -1.43
C SER A 70 8.08 5.90 -2.23
N GLN A 71 7.50 7.06 -1.92
CA GLN A 71 7.87 8.34 -2.56
C GLN A 71 9.29 8.83 -2.21
N ASP A 72 9.92 8.25 -1.19
CA ASP A 72 11.31 8.55 -0.85
C ASP A 72 12.25 7.82 -1.82
N VAL A 73 12.67 8.53 -2.87
CA VAL A 73 13.68 8.08 -3.80
C VAL A 73 15.04 8.46 -3.22
N GLY A 74 15.76 7.46 -2.70
CA GLY A 74 17.14 7.66 -2.24
C GLY A 74 18.06 8.24 -3.32
N ASP A 75 19.31 8.49 -2.95
CA ASP A 75 20.28 9.08 -3.88
C ASP A 75 20.68 8.09 -4.99
N MET A 76 20.15 8.32 -6.19
CA MET A 76 20.53 7.61 -7.42
C MET A 76 21.47 8.49 -8.26
N ALA A 77 22.70 8.03 -8.47
CA ALA A 77 23.71 8.72 -9.30
C ALA A 77 24.80 7.76 -9.80
N GLY A 78 25.40 8.08 -10.95
CA GLY A 78 26.64 7.44 -11.43
C GLY A 78 26.43 6.17 -12.24
N ARG A 79 25.18 5.82 -12.57
CA ARG A 79 24.81 4.66 -13.40
C ARG A 79 23.65 5.00 -14.33
N SER A 80 23.48 4.22 -15.40
CA SER A 80 22.34 4.38 -16.31
C SER A 80 21.03 3.95 -15.66
N ALA A 81 19.89 4.46 -16.16
CA ALA A 81 18.58 4.08 -15.63
C ALA A 81 18.30 2.59 -15.74
N VAL A 82 18.70 1.96 -16.84
CA VAL A 82 18.55 0.50 -17.03
C VAL A 82 19.34 -0.28 -15.98
N VAL A 83 20.61 0.08 -15.78
CA VAL A 83 21.47 -0.57 -14.78
C VAL A 83 20.91 -0.35 -13.37
N GLU A 84 20.42 0.85 -13.07
CA GLU A 84 19.82 1.18 -11.79
C GLU A 84 18.56 0.32 -11.50
N VAL A 85 17.74 0.06 -12.52
CA VAL A 85 16.56 -0.83 -12.40
C VAL A 85 16.99 -2.28 -12.16
N ILE A 86 17.97 -2.76 -12.95
CA ILE A 86 18.51 -4.13 -12.85
C ILE A 86 19.15 -4.38 -11.48
N ASP A 87 19.91 -3.41 -10.95
CA ASP A 87 20.56 -3.49 -9.63
C ASP A 87 19.55 -3.69 -8.50
N GLY A 88 18.31 -3.19 -8.66
CA GLY A 88 17.22 -3.44 -7.73
C GLY A 88 16.81 -4.92 -7.64
N VAL A 89 17.11 -5.73 -8.66
CA VAL A 89 16.86 -7.17 -8.68
C VAL A 89 18.08 -7.88 -8.06
N GLY A 90 18.26 -7.66 -6.75
CA GLY A 90 19.49 -7.95 -6.01
C GLY A 90 20.20 -9.28 -6.34
N PRO A 91 19.54 -10.46 -6.23
CA PRO A 91 20.20 -11.74 -6.48
C PRO A 91 20.79 -11.86 -7.89
N VAL A 92 20.16 -11.27 -8.91
CA VAL A 92 20.62 -11.37 -10.30
C VAL A 92 21.74 -10.38 -10.58
N SER A 93 21.66 -9.17 -10.03
CA SER A 93 22.71 -8.16 -10.17
C SER A 93 24.01 -8.59 -9.48
N ALA A 94 23.93 -9.20 -8.29
CA ALA A 94 25.10 -9.72 -7.59
C ALA A 94 25.80 -10.83 -8.40
N LEU A 95 25.01 -11.73 -8.99
CA LEU A 95 25.55 -12.77 -9.88
C LEU A 95 26.20 -12.16 -11.12
N ALA A 96 25.59 -11.15 -11.76
CA ALA A 96 26.18 -10.46 -12.91
C ALA A 96 27.52 -9.78 -12.58
N ALA A 97 27.61 -9.12 -11.41
CA ALA A 97 28.84 -8.48 -10.95
C ALA A 97 29.93 -9.53 -10.69
N GLU A 98 29.58 -10.64 -10.03
CA GLU A 98 30.49 -11.75 -9.78
C GLU A 98 30.97 -12.40 -11.08
N MET A 99 30.10 -12.57 -12.08
CA MET A 99 30.48 -13.05 -13.41
C MET A 99 31.53 -12.13 -14.07
N ALA A 100 31.32 -10.81 -14.01
CA ALA A 100 32.27 -9.85 -14.59
C ALA A 100 33.63 -9.87 -13.88
N GLU A 101 33.65 -10.06 -12.55
CA GLU A 101 34.88 -10.21 -11.77
C GLU A 101 35.61 -11.51 -12.13
N LEU A 102 34.89 -12.62 -12.27
CA LEU A 102 35.45 -13.91 -12.67
C LEU A 102 35.99 -13.88 -14.11
N GLU A 103 35.30 -13.20 -15.03
CA GLU A 103 35.78 -12.96 -16.40
C GLU A 103 37.08 -12.15 -16.41
N ALA A 104 37.15 -11.09 -15.61
CA ALA A 104 38.37 -10.31 -15.45
C ALA A 104 39.51 -11.15 -14.84
N ALA A 105 39.20 -12.02 -13.87
CA ALA A 105 40.16 -12.92 -13.26
C ALA A 105 40.68 -14.00 -14.21
N MET A 106 39.83 -14.54 -15.10
CA MET A 106 40.24 -15.47 -16.15
C MET A 106 41.18 -14.82 -17.17
N ALA A 107 41.07 -13.50 -17.36
CA ALA A 107 41.94 -12.74 -18.24
C ALA A 107 43.28 -12.32 -17.59
N ASP A 108 43.46 -12.55 -16.29
CA ASP A 108 44.65 -12.16 -15.52
C ASP A 108 45.71 -13.28 -15.51
N PRO A 109 46.88 -13.10 -16.18
CA PRO A 109 47.95 -14.10 -16.21
C PRO A 109 48.53 -14.42 -14.83
N ASP A 110 48.45 -13.49 -13.87
CA ASP A 110 49.00 -13.67 -12.52
C ASP A 110 48.13 -14.60 -11.66
N ARG A 111 46.90 -14.92 -12.12
CA ARG A 111 45.96 -15.83 -11.45
C ARG A 111 45.84 -17.19 -12.14
N ALA A 112 46.79 -17.54 -13.00
CA ALA A 112 46.77 -18.80 -13.75
C ALA A 112 46.72 -20.05 -12.85
N ASP A 113 47.31 -20.00 -11.66
CA ASP A 113 47.32 -21.11 -10.69
C ASP A 113 45.92 -21.37 -10.07
N GLU A 114 45.01 -20.39 -10.12
CA GLU A 114 43.63 -20.46 -9.60
C GLU A 114 42.60 -20.76 -10.70
N MET A 115 43.03 -20.97 -11.94
CA MET A 115 42.16 -21.03 -13.13
C MET A 115 41.05 -22.08 -13.01
N ASP A 116 41.35 -23.28 -12.53
CA ASP A 116 40.37 -24.36 -12.37
C ASP A 116 39.26 -23.99 -11.37
N GLU A 117 39.61 -23.26 -10.30
CA GLU A 117 38.65 -22.78 -9.30
C GLU A 117 37.78 -21.66 -9.86
N ILE A 118 38.39 -20.71 -10.60
CA ILE A 118 37.69 -19.59 -11.25
C ILE A 118 36.68 -20.12 -12.28
N ILE A 119 37.07 -21.08 -13.12
CA ILE A 119 36.17 -21.68 -14.12
C ILE A 119 35.01 -22.44 -13.44
N THR A 120 35.31 -23.21 -12.40
CA THR A 120 34.27 -23.94 -11.64
C THR A 120 33.27 -22.95 -11.04
N ARG A 121 33.75 -21.90 -10.40
CA ARG A 121 32.90 -20.86 -9.82
C ARG A 121 32.08 -20.12 -10.88
N TYR A 122 32.69 -19.77 -12.01
CA TYR A 122 31.99 -19.13 -13.12
C TYR A 122 30.85 -20.00 -13.65
N GLY A 123 31.07 -21.31 -13.81
CA GLY A 123 30.01 -22.24 -14.21
C GLY A 123 28.83 -22.29 -13.23
N GLU A 124 29.09 -22.28 -11.92
CA GLU A 124 28.04 -22.22 -10.89
C GLU A 124 27.24 -20.92 -10.95
N VAL A 125 27.94 -19.78 -11.04
CA VAL A 125 27.34 -18.45 -11.06
C VAL A 125 26.54 -18.27 -12.35
N GLN A 126 27.09 -18.68 -13.48
CA GLN A 126 26.40 -18.65 -14.78
C GLN A 126 25.14 -19.50 -14.77
N GLY A 127 25.19 -20.73 -14.22
CA GLY A 127 24.02 -21.59 -14.10
C GLY A 127 22.91 -20.93 -13.27
N ARG A 128 23.26 -20.30 -12.15
CA ARG A 128 22.30 -19.55 -11.32
C ARG A 128 21.78 -18.29 -12.01
N TYR A 129 22.60 -17.62 -12.81
CA TYR A 129 22.22 -16.44 -13.58
C TYR A 129 21.22 -16.80 -14.68
N ASP A 130 21.44 -17.93 -15.37
CA ASP A 130 20.51 -18.52 -16.32
C ASP A 130 19.18 -18.92 -15.67
N GLU A 131 19.22 -19.61 -14.52
CA GLU A 131 18.02 -20.01 -13.76
C GLU A 131 17.14 -18.82 -13.34
N LEU A 132 17.73 -17.64 -13.18
CA LEU A 132 17.04 -16.41 -12.80
C LEU A 132 16.67 -15.51 -14.00
N ASP A 133 16.77 -16.04 -15.23
CA ASP A 133 16.52 -15.30 -16.48
C ASP A 133 17.34 -14.01 -16.58
N GLY A 134 18.60 -14.06 -16.15
CA GLY A 134 19.48 -12.90 -16.11
C GLY A 134 19.75 -12.29 -17.48
N TYR A 135 19.91 -13.11 -18.52
CA TYR A 135 20.12 -12.63 -19.89
C TYR A 135 18.91 -11.91 -20.50
N ALA A 136 17.70 -12.23 -20.03
CA ALA A 136 16.47 -11.54 -20.45
C ALA A 136 16.19 -10.27 -19.61
N LEU A 137 17.00 -10.02 -18.56
CA LEU A 137 16.73 -8.95 -17.60
C LEU A 137 16.90 -7.56 -18.22
N ASP A 138 17.89 -7.34 -19.09
CA ASP A 138 18.07 -6.06 -19.78
C ASP A 138 16.86 -5.73 -20.67
N GLY A 139 16.41 -6.70 -21.47
CA GLY A 139 15.22 -6.55 -22.32
C GLY A 139 13.97 -6.23 -21.51
N ARG A 140 13.73 -6.96 -20.41
CA ARG A 140 12.61 -6.70 -19.50
C ARG A 140 12.70 -5.35 -18.81
N ALA A 141 13.90 -4.94 -18.38
CA ALA A 141 14.12 -3.64 -17.76
C ALA A 141 13.82 -2.51 -18.74
N ARG A 142 14.27 -2.63 -19.99
CA ARG A 142 13.95 -1.67 -21.06
C ARG A 142 12.47 -1.64 -21.38
N GLU A 143 11.79 -2.80 -21.44
CA GLU A 143 10.34 -2.87 -21.66
C GLU A 143 9.54 -2.15 -20.55
N VAL A 144 9.90 -2.36 -19.29
CA VAL A 144 9.27 -1.67 -18.15
C VAL A 144 9.55 -0.16 -18.20
N LEU A 145 10.79 0.24 -18.49
CA LEU A 145 11.14 1.66 -18.60
C LEU A 145 10.43 2.33 -19.78
N ASP A 146 10.33 1.65 -20.93
CA ASP A 146 9.61 2.15 -22.11
C ASP A 146 8.12 2.35 -21.79
N GLY A 147 7.50 1.38 -21.11
CA GLY A 147 6.12 1.47 -20.63
C GLY A 147 5.88 2.59 -19.61
N LEU A 148 6.92 3.04 -18.91
CA LEU A 148 6.89 4.19 -18.01
C LEU A 148 7.33 5.50 -18.71
N GLY A 149 7.45 5.50 -20.02
CA GLY A 149 7.70 6.67 -20.87
C GLY A 149 9.16 7.07 -21.03
N PHE A 150 10.13 6.22 -20.68
CA PHE A 150 11.55 6.53 -20.90
C PHE A 150 11.91 6.41 -22.37
N SER A 151 12.69 7.37 -22.89
CA SER A 151 13.33 7.22 -24.21
C SER A 151 14.64 6.45 -24.10
N GLN A 152 15.13 5.89 -25.21
CA GLN A 152 16.41 5.15 -25.23
C GLN A 152 17.59 5.98 -24.69
N SER A 153 17.65 7.27 -25.00
CA SER A 153 18.71 8.15 -24.47
C SER A 153 18.62 8.38 -22.96
N MET A 154 17.42 8.32 -22.39
CA MET A 154 17.19 8.41 -20.95
C MET A 154 17.51 7.09 -20.25
N MET A 155 17.22 5.95 -20.90
CA MET A 155 17.54 4.62 -20.41
C MET A 155 19.04 4.41 -20.23
N ASP A 156 19.83 4.84 -21.21
CA ASP A 156 21.30 4.72 -21.20
C ASP A 156 21.99 5.88 -20.46
N GLY A 157 21.25 6.96 -20.20
CA GLY A 157 21.74 8.15 -19.51
C GLY A 157 21.82 7.99 -17.99
N ASP A 158 22.71 8.77 -17.38
CA ASP A 158 22.92 8.79 -15.93
C ASP A 158 21.66 9.22 -15.16
N VAL A 159 21.19 8.37 -14.24
CA VAL A 159 20.02 8.62 -13.38
C VAL A 159 20.20 9.88 -12.53
N GLY A 160 21.44 10.23 -12.18
CA GLY A 160 21.74 11.45 -11.43
C GLY A 160 21.24 12.73 -12.09
N LYS A 161 21.11 12.73 -13.43
CA LYS A 161 20.66 13.87 -14.24
C LYS A 161 19.14 13.94 -14.42
N LEU A 162 18.42 12.89 -14.02
CA LEU A 162 16.96 12.85 -14.12
C LEU A 162 16.31 13.75 -13.06
N SER A 163 15.15 14.31 -13.39
CA SER A 163 14.33 15.04 -12.41
C SER A 163 13.77 14.09 -11.35
N GLY A 164 13.34 14.62 -10.20
CA GLY A 164 12.74 13.80 -9.13
C GLY A 164 11.62 12.89 -9.62
N GLY A 165 10.71 13.41 -10.45
CA GLY A 165 9.62 12.61 -11.05
C GLY A 165 10.14 11.42 -11.87
N TRP A 166 11.18 11.61 -12.67
CA TRP A 166 11.81 10.52 -13.43
C TRP A 166 12.53 9.52 -12.52
N LYS A 167 13.18 9.98 -11.43
CA LYS A 167 13.76 9.08 -10.42
C LYS A 167 12.67 8.25 -9.73
N MET A 168 11.50 8.82 -9.43
CA MET A 168 10.34 8.05 -8.95
C MET A 168 9.90 6.98 -9.96
N ARG A 169 9.88 7.29 -11.27
CA ARG A 169 9.57 6.27 -12.29
C ARG A 169 10.62 5.16 -12.34
N VAL A 170 11.92 5.47 -12.14
CA VAL A 170 12.99 4.44 -12.01
C VAL A 170 12.75 3.57 -10.78
N ALA A 171 12.41 4.16 -9.63
CA ALA A 171 12.09 3.40 -8.41
C ALA A 171 10.88 2.49 -8.59
N LEU A 172 9.82 2.97 -9.27
CA LEU A 172 8.67 2.14 -9.63
C LEU A 172 9.11 1.00 -10.55
N ALA A 173 9.91 1.28 -11.59
CA ALA A 173 10.42 0.28 -12.52
C ALA A 173 11.18 -0.85 -11.81
N LYS A 174 12.00 -0.55 -10.79
CA LYS A 174 12.68 -1.56 -9.96
C LYS A 174 11.69 -2.56 -9.37
N ILE A 175 10.65 -2.06 -8.71
CA ILE A 175 9.64 -2.90 -8.05
C ILE A 175 8.86 -3.75 -9.08
N LEU A 176 8.52 -3.16 -10.24
CA LEU A 176 7.82 -3.87 -11.31
C LEU A 176 8.70 -4.97 -11.93
N LEU A 177 10.01 -4.71 -12.12
CA LEU A 177 10.96 -5.68 -12.65
C LEU A 177 11.18 -6.87 -11.70
N MET A 178 11.25 -6.60 -10.38
CA MET A 178 11.44 -7.64 -9.35
C MET A 178 10.32 -8.68 -9.32
N ARG A 179 9.09 -8.31 -9.75
CA ARG A 179 7.89 -9.17 -9.69
C ARG A 179 7.76 -9.95 -8.37
N PRO A 180 7.71 -9.26 -7.21
CA PRO A 180 7.54 -9.91 -5.92
C PRO A 180 6.21 -10.69 -5.83
N ASP A 181 6.00 -11.47 -4.79
CA ASP A 181 4.69 -12.09 -4.53
C ASP A 181 3.62 -11.04 -4.17
N ILE A 182 4.07 -9.94 -3.55
CA ILE A 182 3.23 -8.85 -3.07
C ILE A 182 3.87 -7.50 -3.40
N MET A 183 3.13 -6.63 -4.08
CA MET A 183 3.52 -5.24 -4.33
C MET A 183 2.75 -4.30 -3.41
N LEU A 184 3.48 -3.43 -2.72
CA LEU A 184 2.96 -2.33 -1.92
C LEU A 184 3.27 -1.03 -2.65
N LEU A 185 2.25 -0.30 -3.09
CA LEU A 185 2.43 0.88 -3.95
C LEU A 185 1.81 2.12 -3.31
N ASP A 186 2.64 3.06 -2.84
CA ASP A 186 2.15 4.30 -2.25
C ASP A 186 2.03 5.42 -3.32
N GLU A 187 0.81 5.67 -3.78
CA GLU A 187 0.47 6.65 -4.85
C GLU A 187 1.27 6.45 -6.15
N PRO A 188 1.21 5.26 -6.78
CA PRO A 188 2.03 4.94 -7.95
C PRO A 188 1.64 5.71 -9.23
N SER A 189 0.45 6.30 -9.27
CA SER A 189 -0.01 7.13 -10.39
C SER A 189 0.64 8.51 -10.42
N ASN A 190 1.29 8.94 -9.33
CA ASN A 190 1.90 10.25 -9.26
C ASN A 190 3.08 10.35 -10.22
N HIS A 191 3.22 11.51 -10.86
CA HIS A 191 4.30 11.80 -11.83
C HIS A 191 4.27 10.96 -13.11
N LEU A 192 3.20 10.20 -13.36
CA LEU A 192 2.96 9.50 -14.63
C LEU A 192 2.12 10.35 -15.58
N ASP A 193 2.42 10.24 -16.87
CA ASP A 193 1.55 10.74 -17.94
C ASP A 193 0.46 9.70 -18.26
N ILE A 194 -0.49 10.09 -19.11
CA ILE A 194 -1.66 9.26 -19.44
C ILE A 194 -1.25 7.93 -20.09
N GLU A 195 -0.24 7.95 -20.98
CA GLU A 195 0.23 6.74 -21.67
C GLU A 195 0.88 5.76 -20.67
N SER A 196 1.75 6.26 -19.80
CA SER A 196 2.39 5.47 -18.75
C SER A 196 1.37 4.93 -17.73
N LEU A 197 0.32 5.70 -17.42
CA LEU A 197 -0.78 5.25 -16.56
C LEU A 197 -1.54 4.06 -17.18
N ILE A 198 -1.89 4.15 -18.46
CA ILE A 198 -2.60 3.08 -19.16
C ILE A 198 -1.74 1.80 -19.23
N TRP A 199 -0.44 1.96 -19.45
CA TRP A 199 0.50 0.84 -19.42
C TRP A 199 0.57 0.21 -18.02
N LEU A 200 0.70 1.03 -16.97
CA LEU A 200 0.75 0.56 -15.59
C LEU A 200 -0.55 -0.15 -15.18
N GLU A 201 -1.72 0.37 -15.59
CA GLU A 201 -3.01 -0.30 -15.38
C GLU A 201 -3.00 -1.71 -15.98
N THR A 202 -2.51 -1.84 -17.21
CA THR A 202 -2.43 -3.12 -17.93
C THR A 202 -1.47 -4.08 -17.24
N PHE A 203 -0.29 -3.58 -16.83
CA PHE A 203 0.70 -4.36 -16.11
C PHE A 203 0.14 -4.89 -14.78
N LEU A 204 -0.47 -4.03 -13.96
CA LEU A 204 -0.97 -4.41 -12.64
C LEU A 204 -2.16 -5.36 -12.71
N LYS A 205 -3.00 -5.27 -13.76
CA LYS A 205 -4.06 -6.24 -14.05
C LYS A 205 -3.51 -7.62 -14.39
N GLY A 206 -2.44 -7.68 -15.18
CA GLY A 206 -1.80 -8.94 -15.61
C GLY A 206 -0.85 -9.55 -14.58
N PHE A 207 -0.63 -8.89 -13.45
CA PHE A 207 0.27 -9.38 -12.42
C PHE A 207 -0.41 -10.47 -11.57
N ASP A 208 0.23 -11.62 -11.37
CA ASP A 208 -0.36 -12.74 -10.61
C ASP A 208 -0.26 -12.57 -9.08
N GLY A 209 0.66 -11.71 -8.62
CA GLY A 209 0.86 -11.40 -7.21
C GLY A 209 -0.27 -10.54 -6.61
N ALA A 210 -0.20 -10.36 -5.29
CA ALA A 210 -1.09 -9.42 -4.61
C ALA A 210 -0.59 -7.98 -4.82
N VAL A 211 -1.51 -7.02 -4.96
CA VAL A 211 -1.18 -5.59 -4.98
C VAL A 211 -1.95 -4.92 -3.87
N LEU A 212 -1.28 -4.16 -3.00
CA LEU A 212 -1.91 -3.21 -2.10
C LEU A 212 -1.44 -1.82 -2.52
N MET A 213 -2.36 -0.96 -2.95
CA MET A 213 -2.02 0.38 -3.43
C MET A 213 -2.85 1.47 -2.77
N THR A 214 -2.25 2.64 -2.58
CA THR A 214 -2.96 3.90 -2.32
C THR A 214 -3.02 4.70 -3.62
N SER A 215 -4.10 5.44 -3.84
CA SER A 215 -4.20 6.35 -4.98
C SER A 215 -5.24 7.43 -4.69
N HIS A 216 -4.91 8.68 -5.02
CA HIS A 216 -5.88 9.76 -5.13
C HIS A 216 -6.68 9.72 -6.44
N ASP A 217 -6.18 9.04 -7.47
CA ASP A 217 -6.91 8.79 -8.71
C ASP A 217 -7.88 7.61 -8.54
N ARG A 218 -9.16 7.96 -8.48
CA ARG A 218 -10.27 7.04 -8.26
C ARG A 218 -10.57 6.19 -9.49
N GLU A 219 -10.36 6.71 -10.69
CA GLU A 219 -10.65 5.94 -11.90
C GLU A 219 -9.56 4.89 -12.13
N PHE A 220 -8.30 5.29 -11.97
CA PHE A 220 -7.15 4.37 -11.98
C PHE A 220 -7.37 3.23 -10.97
N MET A 221 -7.72 3.59 -9.72
CA MET A 221 -8.01 2.60 -8.69
C MET A 221 -9.17 1.68 -9.10
N ASN A 222 -10.30 2.23 -9.55
CA ASN A 222 -11.48 1.46 -9.94
C ASN A 222 -11.19 0.48 -11.09
N ARG A 223 -10.30 0.84 -12.01
CA ARG A 223 -9.95 0.00 -13.15
C ARG A 223 -9.13 -1.23 -12.75
N ILE A 224 -8.40 -1.20 -11.63
CA ILE A 224 -7.46 -2.27 -11.25
C ILE A 224 -7.97 -3.08 -10.05
N VAL A 225 -8.54 -2.45 -9.04
CA VAL A 225 -8.83 -3.10 -7.76
C VAL A 225 -10.04 -4.02 -7.85
N ASN A 226 -9.95 -5.16 -7.16
CA ASN A 226 -11.05 -6.09 -6.93
C ASN A 226 -11.46 -6.19 -5.45
N LYS A 227 -10.75 -5.45 -4.58
CA LYS A 227 -11.01 -5.35 -3.15
C LYS A 227 -10.60 -3.97 -2.65
N ILE A 228 -11.34 -3.43 -1.70
CA ILE A 228 -10.98 -2.19 -0.99
C ILE A 228 -10.79 -2.50 0.49
N ILE A 229 -9.72 -2.00 1.07
CA ILE A 229 -9.54 -1.93 2.52
C ILE A 229 -9.66 -0.46 2.91
N GLU A 230 -10.69 -0.15 3.69
CA GLU A 230 -10.90 1.18 4.26
C GLU A 230 -10.26 1.26 5.65
N ILE A 231 -9.48 2.30 5.87
CA ILE A 231 -9.07 2.76 7.20
C ILE A 231 -10.01 3.88 7.60
N ASP A 232 -10.88 3.61 8.58
CA ASP A 232 -11.69 4.63 9.22
C ASP A 232 -11.70 4.46 10.73
N GLY A 233 -11.39 5.55 11.44
CA GLY A 233 -11.55 5.56 12.88
C GLY A 233 -10.70 4.57 13.68
N GLY A 234 -9.59 4.09 13.12
CA GLY A 234 -8.73 3.07 13.72
C GLY A 234 -9.09 1.63 13.33
N ALA A 235 -10.19 1.41 12.61
CA ALA A 235 -10.59 0.08 12.14
C ALA A 235 -10.19 -0.13 10.66
N LEU A 236 -9.98 -1.39 10.31
CA LEU A 236 -9.79 -1.84 8.93
C LEU A 236 -11.05 -2.58 8.47
N THR A 237 -11.71 -2.06 7.44
CA THR A 237 -12.93 -2.67 6.87
C THR A 237 -12.67 -3.11 5.45
N SER A 238 -12.89 -4.38 5.15
CA SER A 238 -12.69 -4.94 3.80
C SER A 238 -13.99 -5.01 3.02
N TYR A 239 -13.96 -4.56 1.77
CA TYR A 239 -15.06 -4.64 0.81
C TYR A 239 -14.59 -5.41 -0.42
N SER A 240 -15.35 -6.42 -0.84
CA SER A 240 -15.07 -7.18 -2.07
C SER A 240 -15.76 -6.50 -3.24
N GLY A 241 -15.00 -6.06 -4.24
CA GLY A 241 -15.49 -5.29 -5.38
C GLY A 241 -14.55 -4.15 -5.76
N ASP A 242 -14.94 -3.42 -6.80
CA ASP A 242 -14.21 -2.24 -7.25
C ASP A 242 -14.46 -1.02 -6.33
N TYR A 243 -13.85 0.10 -6.68
CA TYR A 243 -13.95 1.33 -5.89
C TYR A 243 -15.37 1.93 -5.93
N GLU A 244 -16.10 1.79 -7.03
CA GLU A 244 -17.48 2.25 -7.14
C GLU A 244 -18.42 1.46 -6.25
N PHE A 245 -18.30 0.12 -6.23
CA PHE A 245 -19.03 -0.76 -5.33
C PHE A 245 -18.79 -0.38 -3.87
N TYR A 246 -17.53 -0.18 -3.48
CA TYR A 246 -17.17 0.31 -2.14
C TYR A 246 -17.90 1.62 -1.81
N ARG A 247 -17.88 2.60 -2.71
CA ARG A 247 -18.54 3.89 -2.47
C ARG A 247 -20.03 3.76 -2.25
N GLN A 248 -20.70 2.89 -3.01
CA GLN A 248 -22.12 2.64 -2.85
C GLN A 248 -22.42 1.96 -1.50
N GLN A 249 -21.66 0.91 -1.15
CA GLN A 249 -21.81 0.22 0.14
C GLN A 249 -21.57 1.17 1.32
N ARG A 250 -20.53 1.99 1.24
CA ARG A 250 -20.21 2.99 2.27
C ARG A 250 -21.34 4.00 2.45
N ALA A 251 -21.89 4.54 1.37
CA ALA A 251 -23.00 5.49 1.44
C ALA A 251 -24.25 4.87 2.09
N ILE A 252 -24.55 3.61 1.78
CA ILE A 252 -25.66 2.87 2.40
C ILE A 252 -25.38 2.69 3.91
N ALA A 253 -24.17 2.28 4.27
CA ALA A 253 -23.77 2.08 5.66
C ALA A 253 -23.83 3.39 6.47
N GLU A 254 -23.34 4.51 5.91
CA GLU A 254 -23.41 5.84 6.53
C GLU A 254 -24.86 6.26 6.82
N VAL A 255 -25.77 6.07 5.86
CA VAL A 255 -27.20 6.38 6.03
C VAL A 255 -27.84 5.51 7.11
N GLN A 256 -27.55 4.20 7.10
CA GLN A 256 -28.07 3.27 8.11
C GLN A 256 -27.55 3.61 9.52
N GLN A 257 -26.27 3.92 9.64
CA GLN A 257 -25.64 4.32 10.91
C GLN A 257 -26.22 5.63 11.43
N GLN A 258 -26.38 6.64 10.57
CA GLN A 258 -27.00 7.92 10.94
C GLN A 258 -28.44 7.71 11.42
N ALA A 259 -29.25 6.93 10.70
CA ALA A 259 -30.63 6.64 11.10
C ALA A 259 -30.71 5.87 12.43
N GLN A 260 -29.80 4.92 12.66
CA GLN A 260 -29.71 4.18 13.92
C GLN A 260 -29.32 5.09 15.08
N PHE A 261 -28.33 5.97 14.87
CA PHE A 261 -27.89 6.96 15.84
C PHE A 261 -29.03 7.91 16.21
N GLU A 262 -29.75 8.48 15.24
CA GLU A 262 -30.89 9.38 15.47
C GLU A 262 -32.03 8.69 16.23
N ARG A 263 -32.36 7.45 15.87
CA ARG A 263 -33.37 6.65 16.59
C ARG A 263 -32.96 6.42 18.05
N GLN A 264 -31.69 6.10 18.29
CA GLN A 264 -31.19 5.93 19.65
C GLN A 264 -31.21 7.23 20.43
N GLN A 265 -30.76 8.36 19.85
CA GLN A 265 -30.81 9.66 20.49
C GLN A 265 -32.25 10.09 20.84
N ALA A 266 -33.20 9.89 19.92
CA ALA A 266 -34.61 10.18 20.19
C ALA A 266 -35.19 9.29 21.30
N MET A 267 -34.80 8.01 21.36
CA MET A 267 -35.17 7.11 22.46
C MET A 267 -34.59 7.60 23.80
N LEU A 268 -33.29 7.89 23.84
CA LEU A 268 -32.60 8.36 25.03
C LEU A 268 -33.21 9.67 25.54
N ALA A 269 -33.49 10.63 24.65
CA ALA A 269 -34.11 11.90 24.99
C ALA A 269 -35.51 11.71 25.63
N LYS A 270 -36.33 10.78 25.10
CA LYS A 270 -37.64 10.46 25.69
C LYS A 270 -37.52 9.85 27.09
N GLU A 271 -36.57 8.94 27.29
CA GLU A 271 -36.32 8.31 28.59
C GLU A 271 -35.82 9.33 29.62
N VAL A 272 -34.88 10.19 29.24
CA VAL A 272 -34.37 11.28 30.08
C VAL A 272 -35.48 12.25 30.45
N ALA A 273 -36.29 12.71 29.48
CA ALA A 273 -37.42 13.61 29.75
C ALA A 273 -38.46 12.99 30.71
N PHE A 274 -38.69 11.67 30.62
CA PHE A 274 -39.56 10.98 31.57
C PHE A 274 -38.95 10.98 32.98
N ILE A 275 -37.67 10.63 33.11
CA ILE A 275 -36.96 10.65 34.40
C ILE A 275 -37.02 12.05 35.00
N GLU A 276 -36.70 13.10 34.24
CA GLU A 276 -36.71 14.48 34.74
C GLU A 276 -38.10 14.94 35.19
N ARG A 277 -39.15 14.58 34.43
CA ARG A 277 -40.53 14.96 34.74
C ARG A 277 -41.07 14.28 35.99
N PHE A 278 -40.64 13.05 36.25
CA PHE A 278 -41.20 12.20 37.30
C PHE A 278 -40.26 11.93 38.48
N LYS A 279 -39.00 12.40 38.45
CA LYS A 279 -38.00 12.18 39.53
C LYS A 279 -38.45 12.64 40.92
N ALA A 280 -39.30 13.68 40.99
CA ALA A 280 -39.79 14.24 42.25
C ALA A 280 -41.12 13.62 42.72
N ARG A 281 -41.74 12.71 41.95
CA ARG A 281 -43.02 12.09 42.29
C ARG A 281 -42.83 10.70 42.87
N ALA A 282 -43.11 10.55 44.16
CA ALA A 282 -42.99 9.27 44.88
C ALA A 282 -43.75 8.11 44.21
N SER A 283 -44.91 8.38 43.60
CA SER A 283 -45.72 7.36 42.91
C SER A 283 -45.04 6.74 41.69
N HIS A 284 -44.01 7.39 41.12
CA HIS A 284 -43.32 6.93 39.91
C HIS A 284 -41.87 6.51 40.19
N ALA A 285 -41.45 6.46 41.47
CA ALA A 285 -40.08 6.19 41.88
C ALA A 285 -39.55 4.85 41.34
N ALA A 286 -40.35 3.78 41.39
CA ALA A 286 -39.95 2.47 40.86
C ALA A 286 -39.74 2.49 39.33
N GLN A 287 -40.57 3.23 38.57
CA GLN A 287 -40.45 3.35 37.12
C GLN A 287 -39.24 4.20 36.72
N VAL A 288 -38.97 5.29 37.45
CA VAL A 288 -37.79 6.12 37.25
C VAL A 288 -36.52 5.31 37.50
N GLN A 289 -36.44 4.58 38.62
CA GLN A 289 -35.30 3.72 38.95
C GLN A 289 -35.06 2.62 37.91
N SER A 290 -36.12 2.00 37.39
CA SER A 290 -36.02 1.01 36.31
C SER A 290 -35.45 1.59 35.03
N ARG A 291 -35.91 2.78 34.62
CA ARG A 291 -35.43 3.46 33.40
C ARG A 291 -34.00 3.97 33.54
N VAL A 292 -33.60 4.48 34.70
CA VAL A 292 -32.19 4.84 34.98
C VAL A 292 -31.28 3.63 34.79
N LYS A 293 -31.60 2.50 35.44
CA LYS A 293 -30.83 1.25 35.27
C LYS A 293 -30.82 0.74 33.84
N LYS A 294 -31.89 0.98 33.07
CA LYS A 294 -31.95 0.62 31.66
C LYS A 294 -31.01 1.50 30.84
N LEU A 295 -31.00 2.81 31.08
CA LEU A 295 -30.10 3.76 30.40
C LEU A 295 -28.62 3.45 30.64
N ASP A 296 -28.26 3.06 31.86
CA ASP A 296 -26.87 2.70 32.20
C ASP A 296 -26.37 1.43 31.48
N LYS A 297 -27.29 0.57 31.03
CA LYS A 297 -26.98 -0.68 30.32
C LYS A 297 -27.05 -0.57 28.80
N ILE A 298 -27.49 0.55 28.25
CA ILE A 298 -27.57 0.73 26.80
C ILE A 298 -26.18 1.07 26.27
N GLU A 299 -25.64 0.20 25.42
CA GLU A 299 -24.49 0.53 24.59
C GLU A 299 -24.86 1.65 23.62
N ARG A 300 -24.09 2.73 23.66
CA ARG A 300 -24.34 3.93 22.85
C ARG A 300 -23.73 3.71 21.47
N VAL A 301 -24.53 3.96 20.44
CA VAL A 301 -24.07 4.02 19.05
C VAL A 301 -23.19 5.25 18.92
N GLU A 302 -21.99 5.06 18.39
CA GLU A 302 -21.08 6.16 18.12
C GLU A 302 -21.68 7.14 17.10
N PRO A 303 -21.44 8.45 17.26
CA PRO A 303 -21.84 9.41 16.25
C PRO A 303 -21.10 9.13 14.94
N PRO A 304 -21.77 9.19 13.77
CA PRO A 304 -21.12 8.96 12.50
C PRO A 304 -20.02 10.01 12.27
N LYS A 305 -18.86 9.53 11.82
CA LYS A 305 -17.66 10.34 11.59
C LYS A 305 -17.87 11.19 10.34
N ARG A 306 -18.07 12.50 10.52
CA ARG A 306 -18.22 13.43 9.39
C ARG A 306 -16.85 13.70 8.75
N GLN A 307 -16.63 13.23 7.54
CA GLN A 307 -15.54 13.75 6.71
C GLN A 307 -15.88 15.19 6.33
N GLN A 308 -15.11 16.15 6.86
CA GLN A 308 -15.20 17.53 6.41
C GLN A 308 -14.68 17.60 4.97
N THR A 309 -15.61 17.57 4.02
CA THR A 309 -15.26 17.87 2.62
C THR A 309 -15.16 19.39 2.52
N VAL A 310 -13.94 19.93 2.58
CA VAL A 310 -13.72 21.36 2.33
C VAL A 310 -14.01 21.60 0.85
N ARG A 311 -15.18 22.16 0.54
CA ARG A 311 -15.48 22.62 -0.81
C ARG A 311 -14.68 23.91 -1.05
N PHE A 312 -13.65 23.83 -1.88
CA PHE A 312 -12.98 25.00 -2.40
C PHE A 312 -13.81 25.56 -3.55
N GLU A 313 -14.28 26.79 -3.39
CA GLU A 313 -14.84 27.57 -4.48
C GLU A 313 -13.70 28.39 -5.08
N PHE A 314 -13.19 27.96 -6.24
CA PHE A 314 -12.18 28.74 -6.96
C PHE A 314 -12.88 29.93 -7.63
N GLN A 315 -12.47 31.14 -7.28
CA GLN A 315 -12.90 32.32 -8.03
C GLN A 315 -12.36 32.22 -9.46
N PRO A 316 -13.17 32.57 -10.49
CA PRO A 316 -12.67 32.63 -11.85
C PRO A 316 -11.50 33.61 -11.94
N ALA A 317 -10.50 33.26 -12.75
CA ALA A 317 -9.34 34.12 -12.98
C ALA A 317 -9.81 35.52 -13.43
N PRO A 318 -9.21 36.61 -12.91
CA PRO A 318 -9.50 37.95 -13.42
C PRO A 318 -9.18 37.98 -14.91
N ARG A 319 -10.14 38.46 -15.69
CA ARG A 319 -10.01 38.66 -17.15
C ARG A 319 -9.02 39.76 -17.48
#